data_AF-A0A3B0V6U9-F1
#
_entry.id   AF-A0A3B0V6U9-F1
#
_cell.length_a   1.000
_cell.length_b   1.000
_cell.length_c   1.000
_cell.angle_alpha   90.00
_cell.angle_beta   90.00
_cell.angle_gamma   90.00
#
_symmetry.space_group_name_H-M   'P 1'
#
loop_
_entity.id
_entity.type
_entity.pdbx_description
1 polymer ?
#
loop_
_entity_poly.entity_id
_entity_poly.type
_entity_poly.pdbx_seq_one_letter_code
_entity_poly.pdbx_strand_id
1 'polypeptide(L)'
;RFAVLGPEMTVPTGYDATAFLTIPLNDRVGLLYDILGEFTRRGINIIDLQSENDIKTQKLKIYIEVEGHRDDPALEEVLTCLQNQIIQEPHAIKTLGSFPRVDMRRKFIKSFGFIGTGAMGRWFADKLRNEGYQTTLCGRSTRKRPAEMISEVDVVIICVPISAAPATIREYGPLLRPGQALILLVGAAEETIKTALDSTLPEVEVMLVHNLWGPKAAAMKDKNAVVVRTSRSGRFCGEFEAFLYKHGADIFQDNPARHDLLMGVSQKLPTAVSLAMAMALKDNRIAPDDIASHSTLTSLYGILGMARVHAQNPATYAEILIASGAGNQIVDSFQQNLTKVMRMAAARDMNQLKAVIKDNRAYFSEDFLADRMEQALAVDQTLGRMLRK
;
A
#
# COMPACT_ATOMS: atom_id res chain seq x y z
N ARG A 1 -9.20 -34.18 10.20
CA ARG A 1 -8.90 -33.56 8.90
C ARG A 1 -8.88 -34.69 7.87
N PHE A 2 -9.58 -34.57 6.77
CA PHE A 2 -9.58 -35.57 5.69
C PHE A 2 -8.83 -34.96 4.50
N ALA A 3 -7.98 -35.74 3.84
CA ALA A 3 -7.37 -35.34 2.57
C ALA A 3 -8.17 -35.96 1.43
N VAL A 4 -8.62 -35.14 0.49
CA VAL A 4 -9.22 -35.63 -0.76
C VAL A 4 -8.09 -35.76 -1.77
N LEU A 5 -7.79 -36.99 -2.17
CA LEU A 5 -6.75 -37.30 -3.16
C LEU A 5 -7.44 -37.67 -4.48
N GLY A 6 -7.06 -36.97 -5.55
CA GLY A 6 -7.53 -37.23 -6.90
C GLY A 6 -6.35 -37.29 -7.88
N PRO A 7 -6.50 -37.98 -9.02
CA PRO A 7 -5.48 -38.00 -10.06
C PRO A 7 -5.37 -36.68 -10.83
N GLU A 8 -6.40 -35.84 -10.75
CA GLU A 8 -6.49 -34.57 -11.45
C GLU A 8 -6.37 -33.40 -10.47
N MET A 9 -5.70 -32.33 -10.92
CA MET A 9 -5.64 -31.06 -10.20
C MET A 9 -6.98 -30.34 -10.33
N THR A 10 -7.40 -29.66 -9.27
CA THR A 10 -8.60 -28.81 -9.34
C THR A 10 -8.36 -27.60 -10.24
N VAL A 11 -9.44 -27.07 -10.80
CA VAL A 11 -9.40 -25.75 -11.44
C VAL A 11 -9.32 -24.64 -10.38
N PRO A 12 -8.69 -23.49 -10.68
CA PRO A 12 -8.67 -22.35 -9.77
C PRO A 12 -10.08 -21.90 -9.38
N THR A 13 -10.32 -21.68 -8.09
CA THR A 13 -11.59 -21.14 -7.56
C THR A 13 -11.49 -19.67 -7.17
N GLY A 14 -10.27 -19.15 -7.03
CA GLY A 14 -9.98 -17.78 -6.59
C GLY A 14 -9.86 -17.65 -5.06
N TYR A 15 -10.15 -18.71 -4.30
CA TYR A 15 -9.91 -18.81 -2.87
C TYR A 15 -9.26 -20.15 -2.55
N ASP A 16 -8.07 -20.36 -3.10
CA ASP A 16 -7.36 -21.64 -3.07
C ASP A 16 -6.17 -21.63 -2.10
N ALA A 17 -5.73 -22.83 -1.73
CA ALA A 17 -4.47 -23.12 -1.09
C ALA A 17 -3.69 -24.12 -1.93
N THR A 18 -2.37 -24.08 -1.85
CA THR A 18 -1.51 -25.08 -2.46
C THR A 18 -0.54 -25.63 -1.44
N ALA A 19 -0.49 -26.96 -1.37
CA ALA A 19 0.43 -27.69 -0.50
C ALA A 19 1.64 -28.19 -1.30
N PHE A 20 2.83 -28.01 -0.75
CA PHE A 20 4.08 -28.49 -1.32
C PHE A 20 4.91 -29.21 -0.27
N LEU A 21 5.76 -30.12 -0.74
CA LEU A 21 6.73 -30.85 0.07
C LEU A 21 8.11 -30.71 -0.56
N THR A 22 9.12 -30.39 0.23
CA THR A 22 10.50 -30.42 -0.25
C THR A 22 11.02 -31.86 -0.32
N ILE A 23 11.97 -32.11 -1.21
CA ILE A 23 12.85 -33.28 -1.06
C ILE A 23 13.64 -33.18 0.27
N PRO A 24 14.27 -34.26 0.76
CA PRO A 24 15.18 -34.13 1.90
C PRO A 24 16.37 -33.22 1.54
N LEU A 25 16.40 -32.04 2.12
CA LEU A 25 17.37 -30.97 1.89
C LEU A 25 18.57 -31.10 2.85
N ASN A 26 19.72 -30.64 2.41
CA ASN A 26 20.85 -30.42 3.32
C ASN A 26 20.56 -29.18 4.17
N ASP A 27 20.53 -29.34 5.49
CA ASP A 27 20.25 -28.22 6.38
C ASP A 27 21.41 -27.22 6.37
N ARG A 28 21.09 -25.95 6.12
CA ARG A 28 22.04 -24.83 6.19
C ARG A 28 21.41 -23.68 6.96
N VAL A 29 22.24 -22.94 7.68
CA VAL A 29 21.82 -21.76 8.44
C VAL A 29 21.02 -20.82 7.52
N GLY A 30 19.81 -20.46 7.95
CA GLY A 30 18.93 -19.54 7.26
C GLY A 30 18.05 -20.15 6.16
N LEU A 31 18.20 -21.44 5.81
CA LEU A 31 17.43 -22.03 4.70
C LEU A 31 15.92 -21.90 4.87
N LEU A 32 15.39 -22.31 6.03
CA LEU A 32 13.96 -22.17 6.33
C LEU A 32 13.53 -20.70 6.30
N TYR A 33 14.32 -19.80 6.87
CA TYR A 33 14.04 -18.36 6.86
C TYR A 33 13.97 -17.81 5.43
N ASP A 34 14.93 -18.17 4.56
CA ASP A 34 14.99 -17.75 3.16
C ASP A 34 13.74 -18.23 2.40
N ILE A 35 13.32 -19.48 2.63
CA ILE A 35 12.12 -20.08 2.04
C ILE A 35 10.86 -19.31 2.45
N LEU A 36 10.64 -19.14 3.76
CA LEU A 36 9.45 -18.43 4.28
C LEU A 36 9.45 -16.94 3.86
N GLY A 37 10.65 -16.36 3.76
CA GLY A 37 10.87 -14.98 3.34
C GLY A 37 10.44 -14.72 1.89
N GLU A 38 10.61 -15.68 0.98
CA GLU A 38 10.19 -15.55 -0.42
C GLU A 38 8.67 -15.42 -0.56
N PHE A 39 7.89 -16.24 0.15
CA PHE A 39 6.42 -16.13 0.17
C PHE A 39 5.98 -14.79 0.75
N THR A 40 6.56 -14.41 1.89
CA THR A 40 6.24 -13.16 2.59
C THR A 40 6.53 -11.93 1.73
N ARG A 41 7.68 -11.90 1.03
CA ARG A 41 8.07 -10.80 0.13
C ARG A 41 7.08 -10.56 -1.00
N ARG A 42 6.39 -11.61 -1.45
CA ARG A 42 5.36 -11.53 -2.50
C ARG A 42 3.94 -11.39 -1.95
N GLY A 43 3.79 -11.33 -0.63
CA GLY A 43 2.49 -11.21 0.03
C GLY A 43 1.66 -12.48 -0.03
N ILE A 44 2.31 -13.64 -0.14
CA ILE A 44 1.66 -14.95 -0.06
C ILE A 44 1.72 -15.39 1.39
N ASN A 45 0.54 -15.60 2.00
CA ASN A 45 0.45 -16.05 3.37
C ASN A 45 0.65 -17.57 3.47
N ILE A 46 1.27 -18.00 4.56
CA ILE A 46 1.54 -19.40 4.88
C ILE A 46 0.45 -19.86 5.84
N ILE A 47 -0.23 -20.96 5.50
CA ILE A 47 -1.40 -21.49 6.20
C ILE A 47 -0.98 -22.56 7.20
N ASP A 48 -0.11 -23.47 6.77
CA ASP A 48 0.42 -24.55 7.58
C ASP A 48 1.90 -24.77 7.22
N LEU A 49 2.70 -25.15 8.20
CA LEU A 49 4.13 -25.39 8.07
C LEU A 49 4.52 -26.52 9.00
N GLN A 50 5.15 -27.55 8.45
CA GLN A 50 5.74 -28.64 9.21
C GLN A 50 7.15 -28.90 8.72
N SER A 51 8.09 -29.00 9.65
CA SER A 51 9.47 -29.33 9.36
C SER A 51 9.88 -30.58 10.14
N GLU A 52 10.44 -31.55 9.44
CA GLU A 52 10.92 -32.79 10.03
C GLU A 52 12.37 -33.05 9.60
N ASN A 53 13.18 -33.53 10.54
CA ASN A 53 14.54 -33.99 10.26
C ASN A 53 14.56 -35.51 10.25
N ASP A 54 15.11 -36.08 9.17
CA ASP A 54 15.30 -37.53 9.09
C ASP A 54 16.39 -37.97 10.07
N ILE A 55 16.07 -38.92 10.96
CA ILE A 55 16.96 -39.35 12.06
C ILE A 55 18.27 -39.93 11.52
N LYS A 56 18.26 -40.58 10.36
CA LYS A 56 19.43 -41.28 9.81
C LYS A 56 20.30 -40.36 8.97
N THR A 57 19.67 -39.57 8.11
CA THR A 57 20.36 -38.72 7.13
C THR A 57 20.58 -37.29 7.62
N GLN A 58 19.93 -36.90 8.73
CA GLN A 58 19.89 -35.54 9.27
C GLN A 58 19.41 -34.50 8.24
N LYS A 59 18.73 -34.95 7.18
CA LYS A 59 18.19 -34.09 6.14
C LYS A 59 16.85 -33.51 6.55
N LEU A 60 16.64 -32.25 6.18
CA LEU A 60 15.45 -31.48 6.48
C LEU A 60 14.39 -31.68 5.40
N LYS A 61 13.17 -32.03 5.78
CA LYS A 61 11.99 -32.00 4.92
C LYS A 61 11.02 -30.95 5.42
N ILE A 62 10.47 -30.17 4.51
CA ILE A 62 9.54 -29.10 4.82
C ILE A 62 8.26 -29.32 4.03
N TYR A 63 7.15 -29.44 4.74
CA TYR A 63 5.80 -29.33 4.21
C TYR A 63 5.32 -27.90 4.42
N ILE A 64 4.80 -27.27 3.37
CA ILE A 64 4.26 -25.91 3.43
C ILE A 64 2.94 -25.88 2.68
N GLU A 65 1.91 -25.34 3.33
CA GLU A 65 0.65 -24.96 2.71
C GLU A 65 0.58 -23.44 2.63
N VAL A 66 0.30 -22.89 1.46
CA VAL A 66 0.25 -21.44 1.21
C VAL A 66 -1.02 -21.04 0.48
N GLU A 67 -1.40 -19.76 0.61
CA GLU A 67 -2.51 -19.19 -0.14
C GLU A 67 -2.21 -19.11 -1.65
N GLY A 68 -3.22 -19.37 -2.48
CA GLY A 68 -3.14 -19.31 -3.94
C GLY A 68 -3.18 -20.68 -4.60
N HIS A 69 -3.54 -20.66 -5.88
CA HIS A 69 -3.52 -21.83 -6.75
C HIS A 69 -2.13 -22.02 -7.38
N ARG A 70 -1.75 -23.26 -7.70
CA ARG A 70 -0.49 -23.57 -8.42
C ARG A 70 -0.32 -22.75 -9.71
N ASP A 71 -1.43 -22.52 -10.40
CA ASP A 71 -1.48 -21.83 -11.69
C ASP A 71 -1.45 -20.30 -11.52
N ASP A 72 -1.41 -19.78 -10.29
CA ASP A 72 -1.23 -18.36 -10.05
C ASP A 72 0.22 -17.97 -10.42
N PRO A 73 0.44 -16.99 -11.31
CA PRO A 73 1.78 -16.60 -11.75
C PRO A 73 2.72 -16.22 -10.59
N ALA A 74 2.17 -15.57 -9.56
CA ALA A 74 2.94 -15.17 -8.38
C ALA A 74 3.51 -16.38 -7.63
N LEU A 75 2.75 -17.49 -7.56
CA LEU A 75 3.19 -18.71 -6.89
C LEU A 75 4.17 -19.50 -7.75
N GLU A 76 3.96 -19.54 -9.07
CA GLU A 76 4.92 -20.13 -10.01
C GLU A 76 6.30 -19.45 -9.92
N GLU A 77 6.33 -18.11 -9.84
CA GLU A 77 7.57 -17.36 -9.65
C GLU A 77 8.25 -17.67 -8.31
N VAL A 78 7.48 -17.85 -7.23
CA VAL A 78 8.02 -18.30 -5.94
C VAL A 78 8.70 -19.65 -6.08
N LEU A 79 7.99 -20.64 -6.63
CA LEU A 79 8.51 -22.01 -6.75
C LEU A 79 9.77 -22.07 -7.61
N THR A 80 9.83 -21.24 -8.65
CA THR A 80 11.01 -21.08 -9.51
C THR A 80 12.17 -20.46 -8.72
N CYS A 81 11.93 -19.40 -7.96
CA CYS A 81 12.94 -18.75 -7.13
C CYS A 81 13.47 -19.69 -6.04
N LEU A 82 12.58 -20.40 -5.35
CA LEU A 82 12.93 -21.35 -4.30
C LEU A 82 13.85 -22.44 -4.83
N GLN A 83 13.54 -23.03 -5.99
CA GLN A 83 14.38 -24.08 -6.58
C GLN A 83 15.73 -23.54 -7.08
N ASN A 84 15.72 -22.41 -7.80
CA ASN A 84 16.91 -21.96 -8.53
C ASN A 84 17.86 -21.08 -7.71
N GLN A 85 17.36 -20.38 -6.69
CA GLN A 85 18.14 -19.37 -5.97
C GLN A 85 18.33 -19.72 -4.49
N ILE A 86 17.30 -20.28 -3.83
CA ILE A 86 17.33 -20.51 -2.39
C ILE A 86 17.80 -21.92 -2.04
N ILE A 87 17.16 -22.94 -2.62
CA ILE A 87 17.47 -24.35 -2.36
C ILE A 87 18.63 -24.81 -3.26
N GLN A 88 18.66 -24.39 -4.52
CA GLN A 88 19.70 -24.70 -5.50
C GLN A 88 19.86 -26.21 -5.78
N GLU A 89 18.76 -26.97 -5.62
CA GLU A 89 18.69 -28.39 -5.97
C GLU A 89 17.58 -28.61 -7.02
N PRO A 90 17.85 -29.35 -8.12
CA PRO A 90 16.83 -29.63 -9.13
C PRO A 90 15.65 -30.42 -8.55
N HIS A 91 14.43 -30.06 -8.95
CA HIS A 91 13.19 -30.72 -8.52
C HIS A 91 13.02 -30.79 -6.99
N ALA A 92 13.57 -29.81 -6.28
CA ALA A 92 13.56 -29.82 -4.82
C ALA A 92 12.17 -29.66 -4.19
N ILE A 93 11.17 -29.26 -4.97
CA ILE A 93 9.82 -29.02 -4.50
C ILE A 93 8.83 -29.88 -5.28
N LYS A 94 8.01 -30.64 -4.55
CA LYS A 94 6.89 -31.41 -5.08
C LYS A 94 5.58 -30.75 -4.66
N THR A 95 4.80 -30.28 -5.63
CA THR A 95 3.40 -29.89 -5.41
C THR A 95 2.58 -31.13 -5.08
N LEU A 96 1.90 -31.10 -3.93
CA LEU A 96 0.99 -32.17 -3.52
C LEU A 96 -0.40 -31.97 -4.09
N GLY A 97 -0.84 -30.72 -4.21
CA GLY A 97 -2.10 -30.34 -4.83
C GLY A 97 -2.49 -28.91 -4.51
N SER A 98 -3.39 -28.36 -5.31
CA SER A 98 -4.12 -27.13 -5.02
C SER A 98 -5.57 -27.49 -4.70
N PHE A 99 -6.19 -26.77 -3.78
CA PHE A 99 -7.55 -27.05 -3.34
C PHE A 99 -8.25 -25.80 -2.80
N PRO A 100 -9.59 -25.74 -2.88
CA PRO A 100 -10.35 -24.62 -2.31
C PRO A 100 -10.17 -24.54 -0.80
N ARG A 101 -9.92 -23.33 -0.29
CA ARG A 101 -9.85 -23.07 1.14
C ARG A 101 -11.25 -23.03 1.74
N VAL A 102 -11.33 -23.45 3.00
CA VAL A 102 -12.51 -23.23 3.83
C VAL A 102 -12.20 -22.10 4.79
N ASP A 103 -12.93 -20.99 4.68
CA ASP A 103 -12.78 -19.92 5.67
C ASP A 103 -13.49 -20.32 6.96
N MET A 104 -12.70 -20.53 8.01
CA MET A 104 -13.21 -20.86 9.34
C MET A 104 -13.70 -19.61 10.10
N ARG A 105 -13.45 -18.40 9.58
CA ARG A 105 -13.89 -17.14 10.18
C ARG A 105 -15.33 -16.84 9.79
N ARG A 106 -16.09 -16.30 10.75
CA ARG A 106 -17.41 -15.77 10.47
C ARG A 106 -17.27 -14.43 9.73
N LYS A 107 -17.50 -14.44 8.43
CA LYS A 107 -17.64 -13.23 7.61
C LYS A 107 -19.04 -12.66 7.77
N PHE A 108 -19.13 -11.37 8.06
CA PHE A 108 -20.40 -10.65 8.03
C PHE A 108 -20.62 -9.99 6.67
N ILE A 109 -19.55 -9.63 5.97
CA ILE A 109 -19.60 -9.13 4.61
C ILE A 109 -19.58 -10.31 3.64
N LYS A 110 -20.56 -10.36 2.73
CA LYS A 110 -20.60 -11.36 1.64
C LYS A 110 -20.10 -10.76 0.34
N SER A 111 -20.42 -9.49 0.08
CA SER A 111 -20.12 -8.85 -1.20
C SER A 111 -19.71 -7.38 -1.07
N PHE A 112 -18.73 -7.01 -1.90
CA PHE A 112 -18.22 -5.65 -2.08
C PHE A 112 -18.55 -5.12 -3.47
N GLY A 113 -18.90 -3.85 -3.52
CA GLY A 113 -19.19 -3.11 -4.74
C GLY A 113 -18.28 -1.90 -4.91
N PHE A 114 -17.46 -1.87 -5.94
CA PHE A 114 -16.55 -0.77 -6.20
C PHE A 114 -17.14 0.23 -7.20
N ILE A 115 -17.21 1.50 -6.80
CA ILE A 115 -17.43 2.63 -7.69
C ILE A 115 -16.06 3.20 -8.03
N GLY A 116 -15.58 2.88 -9.24
CA GLY A 116 -14.25 3.21 -9.71
C GLY A 116 -13.51 1.97 -10.22
N THR A 117 -13.23 1.96 -11.52
CA THR A 117 -12.45 0.92 -12.20
C THR A 117 -10.99 1.34 -12.38
N GLY A 118 -10.45 2.10 -11.43
CA GLY A 118 -9.03 2.46 -11.41
C GLY A 118 -8.13 1.26 -11.09
N ALA A 119 -6.81 1.43 -11.23
CA ALA A 119 -5.85 0.40 -10.85
C ALA A 119 -5.94 0.04 -9.36
N MET A 120 -6.21 1.02 -8.49
CA MET A 120 -6.33 0.78 -7.05
C MET A 120 -7.63 0.03 -6.68
N GLY A 121 -8.76 0.38 -7.30
CA GLY A 121 -10.02 -0.35 -7.11
C GLY A 121 -9.91 -1.81 -7.54
N ARG A 122 -9.27 -2.09 -8.68
CA ARG A 122 -8.94 -3.46 -9.11
C ARG A 122 -8.06 -4.18 -8.10
N TRP A 123 -6.98 -3.54 -7.65
CA TRP A 123 -6.05 -4.14 -6.70
C TRP A 123 -6.76 -4.57 -5.39
N PHE A 124 -7.62 -3.71 -4.82
CA PHE A 124 -8.39 -4.09 -3.63
C PHE A 124 -9.43 -5.17 -3.93
N ALA A 125 -10.14 -5.08 -5.04
CA ALA A 125 -11.09 -6.11 -5.44
C ALA A 125 -10.42 -7.48 -5.60
N ASP A 126 -9.24 -7.52 -6.22
CA ASP A 126 -8.45 -8.73 -6.39
C ASP A 126 -8.04 -9.32 -5.03
N LYS A 127 -7.52 -8.49 -4.11
CA LYS A 127 -7.16 -8.96 -2.76
C LYS A 127 -8.35 -9.45 -1.95
N LEU A 128 -9.52 -8.80 -2.05
CA LEU A 128 -10.74 -9.25 -1.39
C LEU A 128 -11.27 -10.56 -1.98
N ARG A 129 -11.21 -10.75 -3.31
CA ARG A 129 -11.56 -12.05 -3.93
C ARG A 129 -10.62 -13.16 -3.48
N ASN A 130 -9.34 -12.87 -3.36
CA ASN A 130 -8.35 -13.82 -2.84
C ASN A 130 -8.58 -14.16 -1.37
N GLU A 131 -9.37 -13.37 -0.65
CA GLU A 131 -9.90 -13.68 0.68
C GLU A 131 -11.28 -14.31 0.64
N GLY A 132 -11.82 -14.65 -0.53
CA GLY A 132 -13.11 -15.34 -0.70
C GLY A 132 -14.34 -14.43 -0.65
N TYR A 133 -14.18 -13.12 -0.76
CA TYR A 133 -15.31 -12.19 -0.89
C TYR A 133 -15.76 -12.06 -2.36
N GLN A 134 -17.05 -11.86 -2.58
CA GLN A 134 -17.54 -11.48 -3.89
C GLN A 134 -17.27 -9.99 -4.14
N THR A 135 -16.76 -9.65 -5.32
CA THR A 135 -16.50 -8.24 -5.68
C THR A 135 -17.08 -7.90 -7.03
N THR A 136 -17.77 -6.77 -7.13
CA THR A 136 -18.26 -6.22 -8.39
C THR A 136 -17.63 -4.84 -8.62
N LEU A 137 -17.00 -4.61 -9.77
CA LEU A 137 -16.48 -3.29 -10.12
C LEU A 137 -17.40 -2.60 -11.13
N CYS A 138 -17.74 -1.34 -10.84
CA CYS A 138 -18.53 -0.48 -11.70
C CYS A 138 -17.77 0.83 -12.00
N GLY A 139 -17.90 1.31 -13.23
CA GLY A 139 -17.32 2.56 -13.68
C GLY A 139 -17.95 3.05 -14.98
N ARG A 140 -17.34 4.07 -15.58
CA ARG A 140 -17.84 4.68 -16.83
C ARG A 140 -17.89 3.68 -17.99
N SER A 141 -16.94 2.74 -18.02
CA SER A 141 -16.77 1.73 -19.08
C SER A 141 -17.49 0.40 -18.81
N THR A 142 -18.13 0.20 -17.66
CA THR A 142 -18.81 -1.06 -17.36
C THR A 142 -20.27 -1.01 -17.81
N ARG A 143 -20.80 -2.15 -18.25
CA ARG A 143 -22.23 -2.29 -18.60
C ARG A 143 -23.11 -2.02 -17.38
N LYS A 144 -22.80 -2.70 -16.26
CA LYS A 144 -23.48 -2.51 -14.98
C LYS A 144 -23.09 -1.16 -14.38
N ARG A 145 -24.08 -0.37 -13.98
CA ARG A 145 -23.89 0.95 -13.37
C ARG A 145 -23.89 0.86 -11.84
N PRO A 146 -23.28 1.84 -11.15
CA PRO A 146 -23.25 1.84 -9.69
C PRO A 146 -24.65 1.74 -9.05
N ALA A 147 -25.64 2.46 -9.58
CA ALA A 147 -27.01 2.43 -9.09
C ALA A 147 -27.62 1.01 -9.05
N GLU A 148 -27.31 0.17 -10.04
CA GLU A 148 -27.78 -1.23 -10.08
C GLU A 148 -27.01 -2.08 -9.06
N MET A 149 -25.68 -1.94 -9.03
CA MET A 149 -24.78 -2.71 -8.18
C MET A 149 -25.01 -2.46 -6.68
N ILE A 150 -25.29 -1.22 -6.28
CA ILE A 150 -25.44 -0.85 -4.86
C ILE A 150 -26.50 -1.71 -4.16
N SER A 151 -27.58 -2.04 -4.86
CA SER A 151 -28.66 -2.86 -4.30
C SER A 151 -28.27 -4.33 -4.06
N GLU A 152 -27.15 -4.81 -4.58
CA GLU A 152 -26.74 -6.21 -4.53
C GLU A 152 -25.58 -6.51 -3.56
N VAL A 153 -24.98 -5.46 -3.00
CA VAL A 153 -23.78 -5.59 -2.17
C VAL A 153 -24.05 -5.27 -0.71
N ASP A 154 -23.17 -5.72 0.19
CA ASP A 154 -23.22 -5.33 1.61
C ASP A 154 -22.41 -4.05 1.84
N VAL A 155 -21.28 -3.92 1.13
CA VAL A 155 -20.35 -2.80 1.28
C VAL A 155 -20.07 -2.14 -0.07
N VAL A 156 -20.31 -0.84 -0.15
CA VAL A 156 -19.95 0.00 -1.30
C VAL A 156 -18.61 0.67 -1.02
N ILE A 157 -17.68 0.57 -1.94
CA ILE A 157 -16.37 1.21 -1.90
C ILE A 157 -16.30 2.28 -2.98
N ILE A 158 -16.06 3.53 -2.60
CA ILE A 158 -15.78 4.62 -3.54
C ILE A 158 -14.26 4.73 -3.70
N CYS A 159 -13.76 4.43 -4.91
CA CYS A 159 -12.35 4.47 -5.27
C CYS A 159 -12.18 5.25 -6.60
N VAL A 160 -12.46 6.54 -6.54
CA VAL A 160 -12.44 7.51 -7.65
C VAL A 160 -11.40 8.60 -7.38
N PRO A 161 -11.04 9.46 -8.38
CA PRO A 161 -10.19 10.62 -8.13
C PRO A 161 -10.72 11.51 -7.00
N ILE A 162 -9.82 12.20 -6.29
CA ILE A 162 -10.14 13.00 -5.09
C ILE A 162 -11.21 14.04 -5.43
N SER A 163 -11.03 14.76 -6.54
CA SER A 163 -11.94 15.78 -7.05
C SER A 163 -13.33 15.26 -7.39
N ALA A 164 -13.44 13.97 -7.76
CA ALA A 164 -14.69 13.34 -8.14
C ALA A 164 -15.45 12.72 -6.96
N ALA A 165 -14.79 12.52 -5.81
CA ALA A 165 -15.37 11.79 -4.68
C ALA A 165 -16.63 12.47 -4.11
N PRO A 166 -16.65 13.79 -3.80
CA PRO A 166 -17.85 14.42 -3.25
C PRO A 166 -19.07 14.32 -4.18
N ALA A 167 -18.88 14.51 -5.49
CA ALA A 167 -19.96 14.37 -6.47
C ALA A 167 -20.47 12.93 -6.55
N THR A 168 -19.56 11.95 -6.57
CA THR A 168 -19.90 10.52 -6.57
C THR A 168 -20.68 10.12 -5.33
N ILE A 169 -20.27 10.63 -4.16
CA ILE A 169 -20.96 10.37 -2.88
C ILE A 169 -22.37 10.98 -2.90
N ARG A 170 -22.55 12.20 -3.39
CA ARG A 170 -23.89 12.83 -3.48
C ARG A 170 -24.82 12.09 -4.44
N GLU A 171 -24.28 11.58 -5.54
CA GLU A 171 -25.05 10.84 -6.55
C GLU A 171 -25.51 9.47 -6.01
N TYR A 172 -24.61 8.72 -5.37
CA TYR A 172 -24.87 7.32 -5.02
C TYR A 172 -25.16 7.06 -3.55
N GLY A 173 -24.74 7.96 -2.66
CA GLY A 173 -25.00 7.90 -1.21
C GLY A 173 -26.47 7.64 -0.87
N PRO A 174 -27.43 8.37 -1.49
CA PRO A 174 -28.85 8.18 -1.20
C PRO A 174 -29.42 6.82 -1.59
N LEU A 175 -28.70 6.04 -2.41
CA LEU A 175 -29.12 4.71 -2.85
C LEU A 175 -28.74 3.61 -1.86
N LEU A 176 -27.90 3.90 -0.86
CA LEU A 176 -27.52 2.92 0.15
C LEU A 176 -28.67 2.70 1.15
N ARG A 177 -29.04 1.44 1.35
CA ARG A 177 -30.10 1.02 2.29
C ARG A 177 -29.55 0.86 3.72
N PRO A 178 -30.42 0.88 4.75
CA PRO A 178 -30.04 0.54 6.12
C PRO A 178 -29.31 -0.79 6.22
N GLY A 179 -28.24 -0.83 7.02
CA GLY A 179 -27.43 -2.03 7.21
C GLY A 179 -26.39 -2.30 6.11
N GLN A 180 -26.18 -1.37 5.18
CA GLN A 180 -25.00 -1.36 4.30
C GLN A 180 -23.86 -0.51 4.89
N ALA A 181 -22.66 -0.64 4.30
CA ALA A 181 -21.54 0.27 4.59
C ALA A 181 -21.06 1.01 3.35
N LEU A 182 -20.61 2.24 3.53
CA LEU A 182 -19.85 3.04 2.59
C LEU A 182 -18.42 3.20 3.10
N ILE A 183 -17.46 2.64 2.36
CA ILE A 183 -16.03 2.81 2.63
C ILE A 183 -15.43 3.73 1.57
N LEU A 184 -14.83 4.82 2.00
CA LEU A 184 -14.18 5.79 1.15
C LEU A 184 -12.69 5.43 1.01
N LEU A 185 -12.27 5.00 -0.17
CA LEU A 185 -10.85 4.80 -0.52
C LEU A 185 -10.34 6.04 -1.28
N VAL A 186 -10.23 7.15 -0.55
CA VAL A 186 -9.92 8.48 -1.09
C VAL A 186 -8.93 9.21 -0.17
N GLY A 187 -7.99 9.95 -0.76
CA GLY A 187 -6.92 10.65 -0.05
C GLY A 187 -7.27 12.01 0.56
N ALA A 188 -8.56 12.29 0.78
CA ALA A 188 -9.04 13.54 1.41
C ALA A 188 -10.23 13.20 2.32
N ALA A 189 -10.23 13.67 3.56
CA ALA A 189 -11.12 13.18 4.60
C ALA A 189 -12.22 14.14 5.04
N GLU A 190 -11.93 15.42 5.27
CA GLU A 190 -12.91 16.35 5.86
C GLU A 190 -14.17 16.47 5.00
N GLU A 191 -14.02 16.86 3.73
CA GLU A 191 -15.14 17.06 2.81
C GLU A 191 -15.84 15.74 2.48
N THR A 192 -15.08 14.66 2.25
CA THR A 192 -15.63 13.38 1.78
C THR A 192 -16.44 12.69 2.87
N ILE A 193 -15.95 12.67 4.11
CA ILE A 193 -16.67 12.11 5.25
C ILE A 193 -17.92 12.94 5.54
N LYS A 194 -17.80 14.27 5.56
CA LYS A 194 -18.96 15.15 5.74
C LYS A 194 -20.03 14.87 4.66
N THR A 195 -19.62 14.84 3.40
CA THR A 195 -20.52 14.56 2.27
C THR A 195 -21.17 13.18 2.39
N ALA A 196 -20.41 12.17 2.84
CA ALA A 196 -20.94 10.82 3.06
C ALA A 196 -21.98 10.80 4.17
N LEU A 197 -21.70 11.42 5.32
CA LEU A 197 -22.64 11.51 6.43
C LEU A 197 -23.92 12.25 6.04
N ASP A 198 -23.81 13.32 5.25
CA ASP A 198 -24.96 14.12 4.80
C ASP A 198 -25.80 13.42 3.72
N SER A 199 -25.19 12.58 2.88
CA SER A 199 -25.85 12.00 1.70
C SER A 199 -26.37 10.57 1.91
N THR A 200 -26.18 9.98 3.10
CA THR A 200 -26.56 8.58 3.38
C THR A 200 -27.43 8.51 4.63
N LEU A 201 -28.25 7.45 4.74
CA LEU A 201 -29.09 7.21 5.91
C LEU A 201 -28.23 6.99 7.19
N PRO A 202 -28.74 7.36 8.38
CA PRO A 202 -28.02 7.17 9.65
C PRO A 202 -27.58 5.74 9.94
N GLU A 203 -28.30 4.75 9.42
CA GLU A 203 -28.07 3.31 9.57
C GLU A 203 -27.02 2.76 8.59
N VAL A 204 -26.50 3.59 7.69
CA VAL A 204 -25.40 3.23 6.78
C VAL A 204 -24.07 3.47 7.49
N GLU A 205 -23.25 2.43 7.60
CA GLU A 205 -21.92 2.59 8.19
C GLU A 205 -21.04 3.44 7.27
N VAL A 206 -20.22 4.33 7.83
CA VAL A 206 -19.27 5.15 7.04
C VAL A 206 -17.89 5.08 7.67
N MET A 207 -16.88 4.82 6.84
CA MET A 207 -15.48 4.87 7.23
C MET A 207 -14.64 5.34 6.04
N LEU A 208 -13.59 6.10 6.31
CA LEU A 208 -12.58 6.40 5.32
C LEU A 208 -11.32 5.60 5.60
N VAL A 209 -10.71 5.10 4.52
CA VAL A 209 -9.41 4.45 4.54
C VAL A 209 -8.55 5.07 3.45
N HIS A 210 -7.40 5.61 3.84
CA HIS A 210 -6.39 6.09 2.93
C HIS A 210 -5.21 5.11 2.92
N ASN A 211 -5.09 4.33 1.85
CA ASN A 211 -3.93 3.48 1.62
C ASN A 211 -2.74 4.31 1.14
N LEU A 212 -1.65 4.35 1.90
CA LEU A 212 -0.43 5.11 1.54
C LEU A 212 0.51 4.27 0.66
N TRP A 213 -0.07 3.60 -0.34
CA TRP A 213 0.65 2.82 -1.34
C TRP A 213 -0.04 2.84 -2.69
N GLY A 214 0.74 2.70 -3.76
CA GLY A 214 0.24 2.65 -5.12
C GLY A 214 -0.16 1.24 -5.58
N PRO A 215 -0.85 1.12 -6.73
CA PRO A 215 -1.38 -0.15 -7.25
C PRO A 215 -0.31 -1.15 -7.71
N LYS A 216 0.98 -0.75 -7.74
CA LYS A 216 2.11 -1.64 -8.02
C LYS A 216 2.63 -2.38 -6.76
N ALA A 217 2.09 -2.08 -5.58
CA ALA A 217 2.46 -2.79 -4.37
C ALA A 217 2.05 -4.27 -4.46
N ALA A 218 2.96 -5.21 -4.19
CA ALA A 218 2.64 -6.64 -4.20
C ALA A 218 1.69 -7.04 -3.03
N ALA A 219 1.91 -6.42 -1.86
CA ALA A 219 1.18 -6.66 -0.62
C ALA A 219 0.92 -5.33 0.11
N MET A 220 0.04 -5.32 1.11
CA MET A 220 -0.08 -4.19 2.05
C MET A 220 0.82 -4.32 3.29
N LYS A 221 1.54 -5.44 3.42
CA LYS A 221 2.51 -5.66 4.49
C LYS A 221 3.53 -4.52 4.61
N ASP A 222 3.70 -4.03 5.84
CA ASP A 222 4.59 -2.95 6.27
C ASP A 222 4.30 -1.63 5.53
N LYS A 223 3.03 -1.41 5.15
CA LYS A 223 2.56 -0.18 4.50
C LYS A 223 1.52 0.49 5.36
N ASN A 224 1.62 1.80 5.44
CA ASN A 224 0.73 2.60 6.25
C ASN A 224 -0.67 2.70 5.61
N ALA A 225 -1.69 2.42 6.40
CA ALA A 225 -3.08 2.74 6.09
C ALA A 225 -3.59 3.72 7.15
N VAL A 226 -4.09 4.88 6.73
CA VAL A 226 -4.76 5.81 7.66
C VAL A 226 -6.25 5.49 7.64
N VAL A 227 -6.81 5.23 8.81
CA VAL A 227 -8.23 4.93 9.00
C VAL A 227 -8.87 6.09 9.77
N VAL A 228 -9.96 6.61 9.23
CA VAL A 228 -10.78 7.62 9.91
C VAL A 228 -12.15 7.01 10.14
N ARG A 229 -12.36 6.51 11.36
CA ARG A 229 -13.67 6.01 11.82
C ARG A 229 -14.61 7.18 12.10
N THR A 230 -15.88 6.99 11.79
CA THR A 230 -16.97 7.91 12.15
C THR A 230 -17.76 7.33 13.32
N SER A 231 -18.68 8.12 13.89
CA SER A 231 -19.65 7.62 14.87
C SER A 231 -20.56 6.51 14.31
N ARG A 232 -20.64 6.38 12.98
CA ARG A 232 -21.43 5.35 12.29
C ARG A 232 -20.56 4.18 11.81
N SER A 233 -19.27 4.12 12.09
CA SER A 233 -18.44 2.96 11.72
C SER A 233 -18.78 1.75 12.59
N GLY A 234 -19.46 0.76 12.00
CA GLY A 234 -19.93 -0.44 12.68
C GLY A 234 -19.12 -1.69 12.35
N ARG A 235 -19.85 -2.80 12.17
CA ARG A 235 -19.30 -4.14 12.02
C ARG A 235 -18.67 -4.36 10.65
N PHE A 236 -19.28 -3.84 9.58
CA PHE A 236 -18.71 -3.96 8.23
C PHE A 236 -17.44 -3.13 8.10
N CYS A 237 -17.42 -1.91 8.66
CA CYS A 237 -16.19 -1.13 8.75
C CYS A 237 -15.11 -1.87 9.56
N GLY A 238 -15.48 -2.47 10.70
CA GLY A 238 -14.55 -3.27 11.51
C GLY A 238 -13.98 -4.50 10.79
N GLU A 239 -14.80 -5.22 10.02
CA GLU A 239 -14.34 -6.38 9.24
C GLU A 239 -13.39 -5.97 8.11
N PHE A 240 -13.64 -4.84 7.43
CA PHE A 240 -12.72 -4.33 6.42
C PHE A 240 -11.39 -3.86 7.04
N GLU A 241 -11.42 -3.22 8.21
CA GLU A 241 -10.21 -2.85 8.94
C GLU A 241 -9.40 -4.08 9.38
N ALA A 242 -10.08 -5.13 9.86
CA ALA A 242 -9.45 -6.41 10.19
C ALA A 242 -8.82 -7.10 8.97
N PHE A 243 -9.43 -6.94 7.78
CA PHE A 243 -8.82 -7.37 6.52
C PHE A 243 -7.50 -6.64 6.26
N LEU A 244 -7.43 -5.32 6.42
CA LEU A 244 -6.18 -4.56 6.25
C LEU A 244 -5.09 -5.06 7.22
N TYR A 245 -5.45 -5.22 8.50
CA TYR A 245 -4.55 -5.70 9.54
C TYR A 245 -4.02 -7.10 9.24
N LYS A 246 -4.91 -8.04 8.84
CA LYS A 246 -4.52 -9.41 8.48
C LYS A 246 -3.42 -9.42 7.41
N HIS A 247 -3.53 -8.54 6.41
CA HIS A 247 -2.55 -8.48 5.32
C HIS A 247 -1.33 -7.61 5.63
N GLY A 248 -1.15 -7.22 6.90
CA GLY A 248 0.04 -6.59 7.43
C GLY A 248 0.12 -5.08 7.22
N ALA A 249 -1.00 -4.41 6.92
CA ALA A 249 -1.00 -2.95 6.89
C ALA A 249 -0.78 -2.37 8.29
N ASP A 250 0.06 -1.35 8.39
CA ASP A 250 0.23 -0.57 9.62
C ASP A 250 -0.89 0.45 9.71
N ILE A 251 -1.85 0.20 10.60
CA ILE A 251 -3.08 1.00 10.70
C ILE A 251 -2.87 2.16 11.69
N PHE A 252 -3.06 3.38 11.18
CA PHE A 252 -3.04 4.60 11.98
C PHE A 252 -4.44 5.19 12.03
N GLN A 253 -4.96 5.36 13.25
CA GLN A 253 -6.26 5.98 13.48
C GLN A 253 -6.11 7.50 13.54
N ASP A 254 -6.93 8.22 12.77
CA ASP A 254 -6.93 9.68 12.73
C ASP A 254 -8.35 10.25 12.79
N ASN A 255 -8.42 11.56 13.01
CA ASN A 255 -9.63 12.34 12.74
C ASN A 255 -9.49 13.06 11.38
N PRO A 256 -10.60 13.54 10.77
CA PRO A 256 -10.56 14.10 9.42
C PRO A 256 -9.57 15.27 9.26
N ALA A 257 -9.57 16.23 10.20
CA ALA A 257 -8.72 17.42 10.12
C ALA A 257 -7.23 17.09 10.25
N ARG A 258 -6.89 16.18 11.18
CA ARG A 258 -5.52 15.72 11.36
C ARG A 258 -5.01 14.94 10.15
N HIS A 259 -5.85 14.06 9.58
CA HIS A 259 -5.53 13.35 8.34
C HIS A 259 -5.17 14.35 7.22
N ASP A 260 -6.05 15.30 6.93
CA ASP A 260 -5.86 16.24 5.81
C ASP A 260 -4.64 17.15 6.03
N LEU A 261 -4.38 17.57 7.27
CA LEU A 261 -3.17 18.31 7.61
C LEU A 261 -1.89 17.49 7.33
N LEU A 262 -1.87 16.23 7.77
CA LEU A 262 -0.70 15.35 7.59
C LEU A 262 -0.51 14.90 6.14
N MET A 263 -1.57 14.86 5.31
CA MET A 263 -1.42 14.69 3.87
C MET A 263 -0.72 15.88 3.21
N GLY A 264 -0.83 17.06 3.81
CA GLY A 264 0.01 18.22 3.48
C GLY A 264 1.50 17.91 3.60
N VAL A 265 1.90 17.20 4.66
CA VAL A 265 3.29 16.81 4.93
C VAL A 265 3.75 15.66 4.04
N SER A 266 2.95 14.60 3.91
CA SER A 266 3.38 13.35 3.28
C SER A 266 3.21 13.31 1.76
N GLN A 267 2.26 14.08 1.22
CA GLN A 267 1.91 14.02 -0.21
C GLN A 267 2.02 15.38 -0.88
N LYS A 268 1.34 16.41 -0.35
CA LYS A 268 1.20 17.70 -1.03
C LYS A 268 2.54 18.44 -1.15
N LEU A 269 3.24 18.62 -0.03
CA LEU A 269 4.53 19.31 0.00
C LEU A 269 5.62 18.58 -0.82
N PRO A 270 5.85 17.27 -0.66
CA PRO A 270 6.82 16.54 -1.47
C PRO A 270 6.54 16.63 -2.97
N THR A 271 5.26 16.61 -3.36
CA THR A 271 4.86 16.77 -4.78
C THR A 271 5.18 18.18 -5.27
N ALA A 272 4.83 19.22 -4.50
CA ALA A 272 5.11 20.61 -4.86
C ALA A 272 6.62 20.87 -5.01
N VAL A 273 7.43 20.41 -4.05
CA VAL A 273 8.89 20.50 -4.11
C VAL A 273 9.44 19.77 -5.32
N SER A 274 8.94 18.57 -5.62
CA SER A 274 9.37 17.77 -6.77
C SER A 274 9.11 18.48 -8.10
N LEU A 275 7.93 19.07 -8.28
CA LEU A 275 7.59 19.83 -9.48
C LEU A 275 8.43 21.09 -9.60
N ALA A 276 8.52 21.89 -8.54
CA ALA A 276 9.31 23.14 -8.54
C ALA A 276 10.79 22.88 -8.83
N MET A 277 11.35 21.79 -8.29
CA MET A 277 12.72 21.38 -8.57
C MET A 277 12.91 20.97 -10.04
N ALA A 278 12.02 20.16 -10.60
CA ALA A 278 12.08 19.78 -12.02
C ALA A 278 11.97 21.00 -12.94
N MET A 279 11.10 21.96 -12.60
CA MET A 279 10.98 23.23 -13.32
C MET A 279 12.29 24.02 -13.24
N ALA A 280 12.88 24.19 -12.06
CA ALA A 280 14.14 24.91 -11.90
C ALA A 280 15.30 24.28 -12.70
N LEU A 281 15.41 22.95 -12.72
CA LEU A 281 16.41 22.24 -13.52
C LEU A 281 16.19 22.47 -15.03
N LYS A 282 14.93 22.40 -15.48
CA LYS A 282 14.54 22.63 -16.87
C LYS A 282 14.81 24.08 -17.31
N ASP A 283 14.43 25.05 -16.48
CA ASP A 283 14.58 26.48 -16.78
C ASP A 283 16.07 26.87 -16.89
N ASN A 284 16.94 26.19 -16.14
CA ASN A 284 18.40 26.37 -16.20
C ASN A 284 19.10 25.40 -17.18
N ARG A 285 18.34 24.61 -17.94
CA ARG A 285 18.85 23.66 -18.96
C ARG A 285 19.90 22.68 -18.43
N ILE A 286 19.73 22.22 -17.20
CA ILE A 286 20.61 21.20 -16.60
C ILE A 286 20.36 19.87 -17.31
N ALA A 287 21.40 19.27 -17.88
CA ALA A 287 21.27 17.95 -18.50
C ALA A 287 21.11 16.87 -17.41
N PRO A 288 20.28 15.83 -17.63
CA PRO A 288 20.14 14.73 -16.66
C PRO A 288 21.47 14.06 -16.30
N ASP A 289 22.39 13.94 -17.26
CA ASP A 289 23.71 13.32 -17.04
C ASP A 289 24.62 14.17 -16.13
N ASP A 290 24.42 15.49 -16.10
CA ASP A 290 25.17 16.40 -15.22
C ASP A 290 24.76 16.25 -13.75
N ILE A 291 23.53 15.81 -13.50
CA ILE A 291 23.00 15.63 -12.14
C ILE A 291 23.80 14.54 -11.42
N ALA A 292 24.10 13.43 -12.11
CA ALA A 292 24.82 12.31 -11.51
C ALA A 292 26.28 12.67 -11.18
N SER A 293 26.95 13.45 -12.03
CA SER A 293 28.36 13.82 -11.88
C SER A 293 28.61 14.88 -10.79
N HIS A 294 27.60 15.70 -10.46
CA HIS A 294 27.74 16.81 -9.50
C HIS A 294 26.90 16.66 -8.23
N SER A 295 26.29 15.48 -8.00
CA SER A 295 25.51 15.20 -6.80
C SER A 295 26.32 14.46 -5.73
N THR A 296 26.14 14.89 -4.48
CA THR A 296 26.44 14.05 -3.32
C THR A 296 25.35 12.98 -3.14
N LEU A 297 25.63 11.91 -2.38
CA LEU A 297 24.61 10.91 -2.06
C LEU A 297 23.37 11.56 -1.41
N THR A 298 23.58 12.53 -0.53
CA THR A 298 22.50 13.28 0.13
C THR A 298 21.69 14.14 -0.85
N SER A 299 22.34 14.85 -1.79
CA SER A 299 21.61 15.67 -2.76
C SER A 299 20.81 14.84 -3.76
N LEU A 300 21.15 13.56 -3.97
CA LEU A 300 20.36 12.65 -4.79
C LEU A 300 18.99 12.32 -4.18
N TYR A 301 18.77 12.49 -2.88
CA TYR A 301 17.47 12.16 -2.27
C TYR A 301 16.33 12.97 -2.90
N GLY A 302 16.57 14.28 -3.11
CA GLY A 302 15.63 15.15 -3.80
C GLY A 302 15.37 14.67 -5.23
N ILE A 303 16.44 14.39 -5.98
CA ILE A 303 16.36 13.93 -7.37
C ILE A 303 15.58 12.61 -7.49
N LEU A 304 15.82 11.66 -6.59
CA LEU A 304 15.08 10.39 -6.55
C LEU A 304 13.61 10.59 -6.22
N GLY A 305 13.30 11.49 -5.27
CA GLY A 305 11.91 11.88 -4.98
C GLY A 305 11.22 12.47 -6.20
N MET A 306 11.88 13.42 -6.88
CA MET A 306 11.38 14.03 -8.11
C MET A 306 11.17 13.01 -9.22
N ALA A 307 12.12 12.11 -9.46
CA ALA A 307 12.02 11.06 -10.47
C ALA A 307 10.83 10.13 -10.17
N ARG A 308 10.61 9.77 -8.91
CA ARG A 308 9.45 8.95 -8.49
C ARG A 308 8.12 9.64 -8.74
N VAL A 309 8.03 10.96 -8.58
CA VAL A 309 6.81 11.72 -8.89
C VAL A 309 6.57 11.73 -10.41
N HIS A 310 7.58 12.09 -11.19
CA HIS A 310 7.45 12.25 -12.65
C HIS A 310 7.32 10.92 -13.41
N ALA A 311 7.74 9.80 -12.83
CA ALA A 311 7.63 8.47 -13.44
C ALA A 311 6.25 7.79 -13.24
N GLN A 312 5.30 8.43 -12.56
CA GLN A 312 3.95 7.88 -12.37
C GLN A 312 2.89 8.73 -13.08
N ASN A 313 1.61 8.41 -12.85
CA ASN A 313 0.50 9.09 -13.51
C ASN A 313 0.42 10.57 -13.09
N PRO A 314 0.56 11.53 -14.03
CA PRO A 314 0.48 12.96 -13.71
C PRO A 314 -0.85 13.37 -13.09
N ALA A 315 -1.96 12.73 -13.48
CA ALA A 315 -3.28 13.05 -12.95
C ALA A 315 -3.36 12.80 -11.44
N THR A 316 -2.70 11.77 -10.92
CA THR A 316 -2.68 11.47 -9.48
C THR A 316 -2.02 12.60 -8.68
N TYR A 317 -0.88 13.10 -9.14
CA TYR A 317 -0.17 14.17 -8.46
C TYR A 317 -0.82 15.54 -8.62
N ALA A 318 -1.46 15.79 -9.77
CA ALA A 318 -2.30 16.97 -9.96
C ALA A 318 -3.46 16.98 -8.96
N GLU A 319 -4.18 15.86 -8.82
CA GLU A 319 -5.28 15.69 -7.86
C GLU A 319 -4.84 15.97 -6.41
N ILE A 320 -3.68 15.45 -5.98
CA ILE A 320 -3.10 15.71 -4.66
C ILE A 320 -2.85 17.22 -4.45
N LEU A 321 -2.30 17.90 -5.45
CA LEU A 321 -1.97 19.33 -5.34
C LEU A 321 -3.20 20.23 -5.34
N ILE A 322 -4.22 19.92 -6.13
CA ILE A 322 -5.44 20.74 -6.19
C ILE A 322 -6.43 20.40 -5.07
N ALA A 323 -6.26 19.26 -4.39
CA ALA A 323 -7.12 18.87 -3.27
C ALA A 323 -7.22 19.99 -2.23
N SER A 324 -8.45 20.33 -1.86
CA SER A 324 -8.78 21.23 -0.74
C SER A 324 -8.45 20.57 0.60
N GLY A 325 -8.32 21.39 1.65
CA GLY A 325 -8.19 20.92 3.03
C GLY A 325 -7.01 21.54 3.78
N ALA A 326 -6.86 21.14 5.04
CA ALA A 326 -5.85 21.66 5.95
C ALA A 326 -4.41 21.44 5.47
N GLY A 327 -4.17 20.50 4.56
CA GLY A 327 -2.85 20.26 3.96
C GLY A 327 -2.27 21.46 3.19
N ASN A 328 -3.10 22.41 2.75
CA ASN A 328 -2.65 23.67 2.12
C ASN A 328 -1.76 24.48 3.05
N GLN A 329 -2.09 24.50 4.35
CA GLN A 329 -1.34 25.24 5.36
C GLN A 329 0.15 24.84 5.38
N ILE A 330 0.45 23.56 5.16
CA ILE A 330 1.83 23.06 5.14
C ILE A 330 2.60 23.62 3.94
N VAL A 331 1.98 23.64 2.76
CA VAL A 331 2.61 24.14 1.54
C VAL A 331 2.80 25.65 1.59
N ASP A 332 1.79 26.38 2.05
CA ASP A 332 1.86 27.85 2.19
C ASP A 332 2.94 28.25 3.19
N SER A 333 2.98 27.58 4.35
CA SER A 333 4.03 27.79 5.35
C SER A 333 5.42 27.47 4.79
N PHE A 334 5.56 26.37 4.03
CA PHE A 334 6.82 26.04 3.38
C PHE A 334 7.27 27.12 2.39
N GLN A 335 6.39 27.62 1.53
CA GLN A 335 6.71 28.68 0.56
C GLN A 335 7.20 29.96 1.26
N GLN A 336 6.51 30.37 2.32
CA GLN A 336 6.90 31.53 3.12
C GLN A 336 8.26 31.33 3.78
N ASN A 337 8.49 30.16 4.38
CA ASN A 337 9.75 29.80 5.02
C ASN A 337 10.91 29.70 4.02
N LEU A 338 10.70 29.12 2.84
CA LEU A 338 11.70 29.07 1.78
C LEU A 338 12.09 30.49 1.35
N THR A 339 11.12 31.37 1.14
CA THR A 339 11.38 32.78 0.80
C THR A 339 12.20 33.48 1.90
N LYS A 340 11.87 33.23 3.18
CA LYS A 340 12.61 33.77 4.32
C LYS A 340 14.06 33.26 4.33
N VAL A 341 14.27 31.96 4.14
CA VAL A 341 15.62 31.35 4.07
C VAL A 341 16.43 31.95 2.93
N MET A 342 15.85 32.10 1.74
CA MET A 342 16.54 32.71 0.60
C MET A 342 16.89 34.18 0.84
N ARG A 343 16.06 34.95 1.54
CA ARG A 343 16.39 36.34 1.94
C ARG A 343 17.56 36.39 2.92
N MET A 344 17.58 35.52 3.93
CA MET A 344 18.69 35.44 4.90
C MET A 344 20.01 35.06 4.18
N ALA A 345 19.95 34.12 3.24
CA ALA A 345 21.10 33.73 2.43
C ALA A 345 21.60 34.87 1.52
N ALA A 346 20.69 35.59 0.86
CA ALA A 346 21.03 36.75 0.03
C ALA A 346 21.66 37.89 0.84
N ALA A 347 21.19 38.09 2.08
CA ALA A 347 21.77 39.03 3.04
C ALA A 347 23.11 38.54 3.64
N ARG A 348 23.52 37.30 3.35
CA ARG A 348 24.71 36.64 3.93
C ARG A 348 24.69 36.60 5.47
N ASP A 349 23.50 36.53 6.07
CA ASP A 349 23.33 36.53 7.52
C ASP A 349 23.59 35.15 8.12
N MET A 350 24.87 34.83 8.32
CA MET A 350 25.31 33.55 8.88
C MET A 350 24.77 33.33 10.31
N ASN A 351 24.65 34.37 11.12
CA ASN A 351 24.23 34.24 12.51
C ASN A 351 22.75 33.87 12.60
N GLN A 352 21.90 34.57 11.84
CA GLN A 352 20.49 34.25 11.78
C GLN A 352 20.23 32.85 11.20
N LEU A 353 20.97 32.45 10.15
CA LEU A 353 20.89 31.10 9.60
C LEU A 353 21.26 30.03 10.63
N LYS A 354 22.36 30.22 11.38
CA LYS A 354 22.76 29.30 12.45
C LYS A 354 21.74 29.22 13.57
N ALA A 355 21.13 30.36 13.95
CA ALA A 355 20.09 30.40 14.97
C ALA A 355 18.87 29.56 14.52
N VAL A 356 18.36 29.79 13.30
CA VAL A 356 17.24 29.01 12.75
C VAL A 356 17.54 27.51 12.70
N ILE A 357 18.76 27.11 12.32
CA ILE A 357 19.16 25.69 12.32
C ILE A 357 19.12 25.10 13.73
N LYS A 358 19.61 25.82 14.75
CA LYS A 358 19.59 25.37 16.15
C LYS A 358 18.17 25.29 16.69
N ASP A 359 17.34 26.28 16.40
CA ASP A 359 15.94 26.31 16.83
C ASP A 359 15.16 25.14 16.21
N ASN A 360 15.37 24.86 14.92
CA ASN A 360 14.77 23.69 14.26
C ASN A 360 15.27 22.37 14.87
N ARG A 361 16.56 22.25 15.20
CA ARG A 361 17.11 21.08 15.90
C ARG A 361 16.44 20.86 17.24
N ALA A 362 16.22 21.92 18.01
CA ALA A 362 15.55 21.84 19.30
C ALA A 362 14.09 21.40 19.15
N TYR A 363 13.36 21.92 18.15
CA TYR A 363 11.97 21.53 17.88
C TYR A 363 11.83 20.05 17.53
N PHE A 364 12.71 19.53 16.66
CA PHE A 364 12.64 18.14 16.24
C PHE A 364 13.18 17.14 17.26
N SER A 365 13.84 17.59 18.34
CA SER A 365 14.57 16.77 19.32
C SER A 365 15.81 16.05 18.75
N GLU A 366 16.77 15.75 19.62
CA GLU A 366 17.99 15.04 19.20
C GLU A 366 17.70 13.58 18.82
N ASP A 367 16.82 12.90 19.54
CA ASP A 367 16.49 11.49 19.32
C ASP A 367 15.90 11.26 17.92
N PHE A 368 14.88 12.05 17.55
CA PHE A 368 14.30 11.97 16.21
C PHE A 368 15.34 12.21 15.11
N LEU A 369 16.21 13.21 15.29
CA LEU A 369 17.22 13.52 14.29
C LEU A 369 18.29 12.44 14.20
N ALA A 370 18.67 11.82 15.32
CA ALA A 370 19.58 10.67 15.36
C ALA A 370 18.97 9.47 14.62
N ASP A 371 17.71 9.13 14.91
CA ASP A 371 16.99 8.04 14.22
C ASP A 371 16.89 8.28 12.72
N ARG A 372 16.57 9.52 12.29
CA ARG A 372 16.51 9.85 10.87
C ARG A 372 17.89 9.84 10.20
N MET A 373 18.94 10.19 10.94
CA MET A 373 20.31 10.12 10.43
C MET A 373 20.75 8.68 10.18
N GLU A 374 20.43 7.74 11.08
CA GLU A 374 20.71 6.31 10.88
C GLU A 374 20.05 5.80 9.58
N GLN A 375 18.79 6.17 9.35
CA GLN A 375 18.08 5.81 8.12
C GLN A 375 18.74 6.41 6.87
N ALA A 376 19.14 7.68 6.90
CA ALA A 376 19.83 8.33 5.80
C ALA A 376 21.15 7.59 5.46
N LEU A 377 21.94 7.24 6.48
CA LEU A 377 23.18 6.49 6.28
C LEU A 377 22.96 5.10 5.65
N ALA A 378 21.88 4.41 6.03
CA ALA A 378 21.52 3.14 5.40
C ALA A 378 21.14 3.30 3.91
N VAL A 379 20.44 4.39 3.56
CA VAL A 379 20.14 4.75 2.18
C VAL A 379 21.43 5.05 1.40
N ASP A 380 22.35 5.82 1.98
CA ASP A 380 23.64 6.17 1.37
C ASP A 380 24.49 4.93 1.06
N GLN A 381 24.56 3.98 1.99
CA GLN A 381 25.27 2.71 1.78
C GLN A 381 24.67 1.91 0.62
N THR A 382 23.36 1.99 0.43
CA THR A 382 22.67 1.29 -0.66
C THR A 382 22.89 2.00 -1.99
N LEU A 383 22.66 3.31 -2.06
CA LEU A 383 22.88 4.11 -3.26
C LEU A 383 24.35 4.08 -3.70
N GLY A 384 25.28 4.20 -2.75
CA GLY A 384 26.71 4.14 -3.01
C GLY A 384 27.16 2.79 -3.61
N ARG A 385 26.47 1.69 -3.31
CA ARG A 385 26.71 0.39 -3.96
C ARG A 385 26.15 0.33 -5.38
N MET A 386 25.04 1.00 -5.64
CA MET A 386 24.40 1.03 -6.97
C MET A 386 25.17 1.91 -7.96
N LEU A 387 25.74 3.02 -7.51
CA LEU A 387 26.46 4.00 -8.36
C LEU A 387 27.91 3.60 -8.69
N ARG A 388 28.46 2.58 -8.03
CA ARG A 388 29.81 2.06 -8.30
C ARG A 388 29.82 0.93 -9.35
N LYS A 389 28.65 0.54 -9.86
CA LYS A 389 28.47 -0.35 -11.01
C LYS A 389 28.17 0.50 -12.22
#